data_AF-A0A967IR09-F1
#
_entry.id   AF-A0A967IR09-F1
#
_cell.length_a   1.000
_cell.length_b   1.000
_cell.length_c   1.000
_cell.angle_alpha   90.00
_cell.angle_beta   90.00
_cell.angle_gamma   90.00
#
_symmetry.space_group_name_H-M   'P 1'
#
loop_
_entity.id
_entity.type
_entity.pdbx_description
1 polymer ?
#
loop_
_entity_poly.entity_id
_entity_poly.type
_entity_poly.pdbx_seq_one_letter_code
_entity_poly.pdbx_strand_id
1 'polypeptide(L)' 'NGQQVNILTHCNAGWLACIEHGTATAPIYAAYDQGVDVHVWVDETRPLNQGNRLTA' A
#
# COMPACT_ATOMS: atom_id res chain seq x y z
N ASN A 1 4.37 14.92 -14.51
CA ASN A 1 4.19 14.55 -15.93
C ASN A 1 2.90 13.78 -16.22
N GLY A 2 1.98 13.61 -15.26
CA GLY A 2 0.74 12.85 -15.48
C GLY A 2 0.96 11.36 -15.79
N GLN A 3 2.15 10.84 -15.48
CA GLN A 3 2.49 9.42 -15.66
C GLN A 3 2.12 8.65 -14.39
N GLN A 4 1.80 7.36 -14.55
CA GLN A 4 1.49 6.46 -13.45
C GLN A 4 2.60 6.41 -12.41
N VAL A 5 2.23 6.55 -11.14
CA VAL A 5 3.14 6.42 -10.00
C VAL A 5 3.21 4.95 -9.58
N ASN A 6 4.39 4.35 -9.73
CA ASN A 6 4.63 2.97 -9.33
C ASN A 6 5.24 2.94 -7.92
N ILE A 7 4.58 2.27 -6.99
CA ILE A 7 4.94 2.20 -5.57
C ILE A 7 5.20 0.75 -5.21
N LEU A 8 6.26 0.46 -4.44
CA LEU A 8 6.47 -0.85 -3.84
C LEU A 8 6.35 -0.71 -2.32
N THR A 9 5.54 -1.57 -1.71
CA THR A 9 5.35 -1.64 -0.26
C THR A 9 5.69 -3.02 0.28
N HIS A 10 6.06 -3.06 1.56
CA HIS A 10 6.50 -4.25 2.28
C HIS A 10 5.59 -4.50 3.50
N CYS A 11 5.29 -5.76 3.80
CA CYS A 11 4.46 -6.17 4.94
C CYS A 11 3.02 -5.63 4.86
N ASN A 12 2.39 -5.45 6.02
CA ASN A 12 1.13 -4.73 6.18
C ASN A 12 1.33 -3.52 7.08
N ALA A 13 1.05 -2.34 6.52
CA ALA A 13 1.12 -1.05 7.19
C ALA A 13 -0.17 -0.25 6.97
N GLY A 14 -1.29 -0.97 6.89
CA GLY A 14 -2.64 -0.44 6.71
C GLY A 14 -3.47 -0.54 7.99
N TRP A 15 -4.79 -0.55 7.83
CA TRP A 15 -5.74 -0.57 8.95
C TRP A 15 -5.62 -1.81 9.86
N LEU A 16 -5.02 -2.89 9.37
CA LEU A 16 -4.76 -4.08 10.17
C LEU A 16 -3.52 -3.95 11.08
N ALA A 17 -2.68 -2.95 10.85
CA ALA A 17 -1.49 -2.65 11.65
C ALA A 17 -1.63 -1.38 12.50
N CYS A 18 -2.53 -0.46 12.15
CA CYS A 18 -2.76 0.84 12.79
C CYS A 18 -4.23 1.26 12.64
N ILE A 19 -4.65 2.35 13.29
CA ILE A 19 -5.99 2.91 13.06
C ILE A 19 -6.11 3.54 11.66
N GLU A 20 -7.32 3.50 11.10
CA GLU A 20 -7.70 4.10 9.81
C GLU A 20 -6.76 3.68 8.66
N HIS A 21 -6.24 4.65 7.89
CA HIS A 21 -5.48 4.39 6.66
C HIS A 21 -4.06 3.83 6.90
N GLY A 22 -3.67 3.61 8.15
CA GLY A 22 -2.35 3.09 8.50
C GLY A 22 -1.23 4.11 8.37
N THR A 23 -0.05 3.65 7.95
CA THR A 23 1.16 4.49 7.82
C THR A 23 1.64 4.54 6.38
N ALA A 24 2.42 3.55 5.93
CA ALA A 24 2.99 3.54 4.58
C ALA A 24 1.92 3.44 3.48
N THR A 25 0.77 2.84 3.78
CA THR A 25 -0.37 2.77 2.83
C THR A 25 -1.26 4.01 2.85
N ALA A 26 -1.19 4.84 3.90
CA ALA A 26 -2.02 6.05 4.03
C ALA A 26 -1.83 7.07 2.88
N PRO A 27 -0.60 7.46 2.48
CA PRO A 27 -0.45 8.39 1.35
C PRO A 27 -0.85 7.76 0.02
N ILE A 28 -0.84 6.43 -0.11
CA ILE A 28 -1.29 5.72 -1.31
C ILE A 28 -2.81 5.88 -1.46
N TYR A 29 -3.57 5.67 -0.37
CA TYR A 29 -5.01 5.93 -0.36
C TYR A 29 -5.33 7.39 -0.65
N ALA A 30 -4.63 8.32 -0.01
CA ALA A 30 -4.83 9.75 -0.25
C ALA A 30 -4.55 10.16 -1.71
N ALA A 31 -3.53 9.57 -2.35
CA ALA A 31 -3.21 9.81 -3.76
C ALA A 31 -4.30 9.24 -4.68
N TYR A 32 -4.79 8.04 -4.40
CA TYR A 32 -5.89 7.41 -5.13
C TYR A 32 -7.17 8.26 -5.04
N ASP A 33 -7.53 8.75 -3.85
CA ASP A 33 -8.71 9.60 -3.64
C ASP A 33 -8.63 10.95 -4.38
N GLN A 34 -7.40 11.43 -4.65
CA GLN A 34 -7.15 12.64 -5.45
C GLN A 34 -7.10 12.35 -6.96
N GLY A 35 -7.34 11.11 -7.39
CA GLY A 35 -7.31 10.71 -8.79
C GLY A 35 -5.91 10.58 -9.38
N VAL A 36 -4.87 10.43 -8.55
CA VAL A 36 -3.52 10.10 -9.02
C VAL A 36 -3.53 8.66 -9.52
N ASP A 37 -3.08 8.44 -10.76
CA ASP A 37 -2.87 7.10 -11.29
C ASP A 37 -1.73 6.41 -10.54
N VAL A 38 -2.07 5.47 -9.67
CA VAL A 38 -1.14 4.72 -8.82
C VAL A 38 -1.20 3.24 -9.16
N HIS A 39 -0.03 2.61 -9.21
CA HIS A 39 0.12 1.17 -9.25
C HIS A 39 1.01 0.73 -8.09
N VAL A 40 0.54 -0.26 -7.32
CA VAL A 40 1.21 -0.68 -6.08
C VAL A 40 1.64 -2.15 -6.19
N TRP A 41 2.93 -2.39 -6.09
CA TRP A 41 3.52 -3.70 -5.91
C TRP A 41 3.61 -4.01 -4.41
N VAL A 42 3.14 -5.20 -4.03
CA VAL A 42 3.19 -5.69 -2.66
C VAL A 42 4.03 -6.96 -2.67
N ASP A 43 5.09 -7.01 -1.88
CA ASP A 43 5.84 -8.27 -1.72
C ASP A 43 5.10 -9.27 -0.83
N GLU A 44 5.47 -10.55 -0.90
CA GLU A 44 4.78 -11.56 -0.11
C GLU A 44 5.01 -11.41 1.40
N THR A 45 6.15 -10.83 1.80
CA THR A 45 6.60 -10.65 3.18
C THR A 45 6.76 -11.97 3.96
N ARG A 46 7.67 -12.85 3.52
CA ARG A 46 8.03 -14.08 4.27
C ARG A 46 8.58 -13.73 5.68
N PRO A 47 8.42 -14.64 6.67
CA PRO A 47 7.74 -15.94 6.59
C PRO A 47 6.24 -15.89 6.94
N LEU A 48 5.76 -14.79 7.53
CA LEU A 48 4.38 -14.67 8.02
C LEU A 48 3.38 -14.28 6.92
N ASN A 49 3.91 -13.87 5.77
CA ASN A 49 3.20 -13.56 4.54
C ASN A 49 2.23 -12.39 4.67
N GLN A 50 2.55 -11.34 5.42
CA GLN A 50 1.61 -10.24 5.67
C GLN A 50 1.26 -9.49 4.40
N GLY A 51 2.22 -9.23 3.52
CA GLY A 51 1.93 -8.56 2.26
C GLY A 51 0.93 -9.36 1.42
N ASN A 52 1.13 -10.67 1.28
CA ASN A 52 0.19 -11.54 0.56
C ASN A 52 -1.16 -11.74 1.29
N ARG A 53 -1.17 -11.80 2.63
CA ARG A 53 -2.38 -12.18 3.40
C ARG A 53 -3.24 -10.99 3.80
N LEU A 54 -2.66 -9.81 3.93
CA LEU A 54 -3.29 -8.66 4.59
C LEU A 54 -3.23 -7.36 3.76
N THR A 55 -2.35 -7.28 2.76
CA THR A 55 -2.13 -6.04 1.98
C THR A 55 -2.53 -6.16 0.51
N ALA A 56 -2.32 -7.33 -0.11
CA ALA A 56 -2.66 -7.63 -1.50
C ALA A 56 -4.17 -7.73 -1.76
#